data_AF-V9DIX9-F1
#
_entry.id   AF-V9DIX9-F1
#
_cell.length_a   1.000
_cell.length_b   1.000
_cell.length_c   1.000
_cell.angle_alpha   90.00
_cell.angle_beta   90.00
_cell.angle_gamma   90.00
#
_symmetry.space_group_name_H-M   'P 1'
#
loop_
_entity.id
_entity.type
_entity.pdbx_description
1 polymer ?
#
loop_
_entity_poly.entity_id
_entity_poly.type
_entity_poly.pdbx_seq_one_letter_code
_entity_poly.pdbx_strand_id
1 'polypeptide(L)'
;MSAAERVKSLQESVEEAQRRLELRRMRSQQALLAEDTFVERFASKGYLFTRESEQRMRAQLLGHPTPQTPDMGFTSPVVICGQQCNWVEFKDYFGFPDNPFVARKEKKQLRKYLLAVGQGAVVHTIGFQCGYPNIEGVAVLRCERCSRD
;
A
#
# COMPACT_ATOMS: atom_id res chain seq x y z
N MET A 1 2.32 -31.25 35.65
CA MET A 1 1.98 -31.45 34.23
C MET A 1 2.54 -32.76 33.73
N SER A 2 1.67 -33.62 33.21
CA SER A 2 1.98 -34.89 32.55
C SER A 2 2.68 -34.67 31.20
N ALA A 3 3.42 -35.68 30.72
CA ALA A 3 3.99 -35.66 29.37
C ALA A 3 2.92 -35.49 28.28
N ALA A 4 1.73 -36.08 28.47
CA ALA A 4 0.62 -35.95 27.53
C ALA A 4 0.05 -34.52 27.47
N GLU A 5 -0.01 -33.82 28.60
CA GLU A 5 -0.48 -32.43 28.68
C GLU A 5 0.48 -31.46 27.97
N ARG A 6 1.80 -31.71 28.06
CA ARG A 6 2.81 -30.92 27.33
C ARG A 6 2.72 -31.11 25.82
N VAL A 7 2.51 -32.35 25.35
CA VAL A 7 2.34 -32.65 23.91
C VAL A 7 1.09 -31.96 23.36
N LYS A 8 -0.03 -32.03 24.09
CA LYS A 8 -1.28 -31.37 23.70
C LYS A 8 -1.14 -29.84 23.62
N SER A 9 -0.52 -29.21 24.62
CA SER A 9 -0.26 -27.76 24.62
C SER A 9 0.66 -27.32 23.48
N LEU A 10 1.67 -28.14 23.12
CA LEU A 10 2.53 -27.88 21.97
C LEU A 10 1.77 -28.02 20.64
N GLN A 11 0.92 -29.03 20.52
CA GLN A 11 0.08 -29.23 19.33
C GLN A 11 -0.91 -28.06 19.14
N GLU A 12 -1.60 -27.63 20.20
CA GLU A 12 -2.50 -26.47 20.18
C GLU A 12 -1.77 -25.18 19.75
N SER A 13 -0.53 -24.98 20.22
CA SER A 13 0.32 -23.84 19.81
C SER A 13 0.73 -23.90 18.33
N VAL A 14 1.03 -25.09 17.81
CA VAL A 14 1.36 -25.30 16.39
C VAL A 14 0.14 -25.05 15.51
N GLU A 15 -1.03 -25.58 15.87
CA GLU A 15 -2.27 -25.37 15.14
C GLU A 15 -2.68 -23.89 15.13
N GLU A 16 -2.54 -23.19 16.26
CA GLU A 16 -2.82 -21.76 16.32
C GLU A 16 -1.85 -20.94 15.45
N ALA A 17 -0.56 -21.31 15.44
CA ALA A 17 0.42 -20.68 14.58
C ALA A 17 0.10 -20.90 13.09
N GLN A 18 -0.30 -22.13 12.71
CA GLN A 18 -0.72 -22.46 11.35
C GLN A 18 -1.96 -21.65 10.94
N ARG A 19 -2.99 -21.58 11.79
CA ARG A 19 -4.19 -20.78 11.54
C ARG A 19 -3.88 -19.30 11.37
N ARG A 20 -2.99 -18.74 12.20
CA ARG A 20 -2.53 -17.35 12.09
C ARG A 20 -1.79 -17.11 10.77
N LEU A 21 -0.97 -18.07 10.33
CA LEU A 21 -0.25 -17.98 9.05
C LEU A 21 -1.22 -18.02 7.87
N GLU A 22 -2.20 -18.92 7.88
CA GLU A 22 -3.23 -19.02 6.85
C GLU A 22 -4.07 -17.74 6.76
N LEU A 23 -4.52 -17.21 7.90
CA LEU A 23 -5.25 -15.94 7.96
C LEU A 23 -4.42 -14.78 7.38
N ARG A 24 -3.11 -14.73 7.68
CA ARG A 24 -2.21 -13.71 7.11
C ARG A 24 -2.08 -13.87 5.59
N ARG A 25 -1.95 -15.10 5.10
CA ARG A 25 -1.87 -15.40 3.66
C ARG A 25 -3.14 -14.96 2.94
N MET A 26 -4.31 -15.33 3.46
CA MET A 26 -5.61 -14.93 2.89
C MET A 26 -5.77 -13.41 2.86
N ARG A 27 -5.44 -12.72 3.96
CA ARG A 27 -5.47 -11.24 4.01
C ARG A 27 -4.53 -10.61 3.00
N SER A 28 -3.31 -11.16 2.85
CA SER A 28 -2.35 -10.67 1.86
C SER A 28 -2.87 -10.85 0.43
N GLN A 29 -3.52 -11.97 0.13
CA GLN A 29 -4.12 -12.23 -1.18
C GLN A 29 -5.29 -11.28 -1.45
N GLN A 30 -6.15 -11.03 -0.45
CA GLN A 30 -7.23 -10.05 -0.54
C GLN A 30 -6.71 -8.64 -0.80
N ALA A 31 -5.64 -8.22 -0.11
CA ALA A 31 -5.04 -6.91 -0.31
C ALA A 31 -4.49 -6.74 -1.74
N LEU A 32 -3.85 -7.77 -2.30
CA LEU A 32 -3.36 -7.76 -3.69
C LEU A 32 -4.51 -7.65 -4.70
N LEU A 33 -5.62 -8.38 -4.48
CA LEU A 33 -6.80 -8.27 -5.34
C LEU A 33 -7.46 -6.89 -5.25
N ALA A 34 -7.49 -6.30 -4.04
CA ALA A 34 -8.02 -4.96 -3.83
C ALA A 34 -7.17 -3.90 -4.54
N GLU A 35 -5.85 -4.03 -4.49
CA GLU A 35 -4.91 -3.17 -5.20
C GLU A 35 -5.08 -3.27 -6.71
N ASP A 36 -5.09 -4.49 -7.27
CA ASP A 36 -5.27 -4.70 -8.71
C ASP A 36 -6.62 -4.12 -9.19
N THR A 37 -7.70 -4.38 -8.44
CA THR A 37 -9.02 -3.79 -8.71
C THR A 37 -8.99 -2.27 -8.67
N PHE A 38 -8.25 -1.68 -7.73
CA PHE A 38 -8.11 -0.23 -7.61
C PHE A 38 -7.35 0.36 -8.80
N VAL A 39 -6.24 -0.25 -9.19
CA VAL A 39 -5.43 0.16 -10.34
C VAL A 39 -6.22 0.03 -11.65
N GLU A 40 -6.96 -1.06 -11.84
CA GLU A 40 -7.81 -1.27 -13.02
C GLU A 40 -8.90 -0.20 -13.15
N ARG A 41 -9.44 0.32 -12.04
CA ARG A 41 -10.40 1.42 -12.09
C ARG A 41 -9.78 2.69 -12.67
N PHE A 42 -8.55 3.03 -12.29
CA PHE A 42 -7.83 4.17 -12.88
C PHE A 42 -7.56 3.93 -14.36
N ALA A 43 -7.13 2.73 -14.75
CA ALA A 43 -6.92 2.38 -16.15
C ALA A 43 -8.22 2.52 -16.97
N SER A 44 -9.34 2.03 -16.44
CA SER A 44 -10.67 2.11 -17.09
C SER A 44 -11.17 3.55 -17.29
N LYS A 45 -10.70 4.50 -16.47
CA LYS A 45 -10.99 5.93 -16.60
C LYS A 45 -10.06 6.66 -17.58
N GLY A 46 -9.12 5.95 -18.20
CA GLY A 46 -8.19 6.51 -19.20
C GLY A 46 -6.95 7.18 -18.60
N TYR A 47 -6.65 6.97 -17.32
CA TYR A 47 -5.41 7.45 -16.73
C TYR A 47 -4.21 6.69 -17.30
N LEU A 48 -3.15 7.42 -17.64
CA LEU A 48 -1.89 6.86 -18.15
C LEU A 48 -0.85 6.81 -17.02
N PHE A 49 -0.51 5.61 -16.58
CA PHE A 49 0.46 5.37 -15.53
C PHE A 49 1.21 4.06 -15.77
N THR A 50 2.29 3.87 -15.03
CA THR A 50 3.07 2.64 -14.99
C THR A 50 2.86 1.92 -13.66
N ARG A 51 2.75 0.60 -13.70
CA ARG A 51 2.64 -0.23 -12.48
C ARG A 51 4.01 -0.51 -11.88
N GLU A 52 4.04 -0.96 -10.63
CA GLU A 52 5.28 -1.32 -9.92
C GLU A 52 6.20 -2.25 -10.76
N SER A 53 5.62 -3.29 -11.38
CA SER A 53 6.37 -4.26 -12.20
C SER A 53 7.08 -3.61 -13.40
N GLU A 54 6.39 -2.69 -14.09
CA GLU A 54 6.92 -1.96 -15.25
C GLU A 54 8.00 -0.98 -14.82
N GLN A 55 7.82 -0.29 -13.70
CA GLN A 55 8.80 0.63 -13.14
C GLN A 55 10.10 -0.10 -12.76
N ARG A 56 9.99 -1.29 -12.13
CA ARG A 56 11.15 -2.14 -11.82
C ARG A 56 11.86 -2.63 -13.08
N MET A 57 11.10 -3.11 -14.07
CA MET A 57 11.64 -3.56 -15.36
C MET A 57 12.40 -2.44 -16.07
N ARG A 58 11.81 -1.24 -16.14
CA ARG A 58 12.43 -0.08 -16.77
C ARG A 58 13.76 0.30 -16.12
N ALA A 59 13.83 0.33 -14.80
CA ALA A 59 15.08 0.64 -14.11
C ALA A 59 16.16 -0.42 -14.32
N GLN A 60 15.78 -1.70 -14.32
CA GLN A 60 16.70 -2.78 -14.63
C GLN A 60 17.28 -2.64 -16.05
N LEU A 61 16.43 -2.33 -17.04
CA LEU A 61 16.85 -2.10 -18.42
C LEU A 61 17.80 -0.90 -18.57
N LEU A 62 17.60 0.14 -17.75
CA LEU A 62 18.43 1.34 -17.76
C LEU A 62 19.70 1.22 -16.87
N GLY A 63 19.91 0.09 -16.19
CA GLY A 63 21.03 -0.10 -15.27
C GLY A 63 20.95 0.80 -14.03
N HIS A 64 19.77 1.31 -13.71
CA HIS A 64 19.56 2.15 -12.53
C HIS A 64 19.28 1.31 -11.27
N PRO A 65 19.57 1.85 -10.07
CA PRO A 65 19.10 1.24 -8.83
C PRO A 65 17.59 1.01 -8.85
N THR A 66 17.11 -0.01 -8.13
CA THR A 66 15.67 -0.29 -8.04
C THR A 66 14.92 0.97 -7.58
N PRO A 67 14.00 1.50 -8.40
CA PRO A 67 13.36 2.76 -8.14
C PRO A 67 12.39 2.60 -6.98
N GLN A 68 12.05 3.72 -6.35
CA GLN A 68 10.89 3.73 -5.48
C GLN A 68 9.67 3.54 -6.37
N THR A 69 8.93 2.47 -6.11
CA THR A 69 7.88 1.98 -7.02
C THR A 69 6.52 2.10 -6.36
N PRO A 70 5.88 3.28 -6.42
CA PRO A 70 4.49 3.39 -6.03
C PRO A 70 3.61 2.51 -6.92
N ASP A 71 2.45 2.11 -6.42
CA ASP A 71 1.51 1.23 -7.13
C ASP A 71 1.13 1.79 -8.51
N MET A 72 0.98 3.12 -8.60
CA MET A 72 0.83 3.85 -9.86
C MET A 72 1.80 5.03 -9.93
N GLY A 73 2.64 5.08 -10.98
CA GLY A 73 3.46 6.24 -11.33
C GLY A 73 3.01 6.86 -12.65
N PHE A 74 2.58 8.11 -12.64
CA PHE A 74 2.04 8.79 -13.83
C PHE A 74 3.16 9.35 -14.71
N THR A 75 2.97 9.28 -16.03
CA THR A 75 3.92 9.84 -17.00
C THR A 75 3.88 11.37 -17.07
N SER A 76 2.75 11.95 -16.67
CA SER A 76 2.56 13.38 -16.48
C SER A 76 1.69 13.61 -15.24
N PRO A 77 1.83 14.74 -14.53
CA PRO A 77 1.04 15.00 -13.34
C PRO A 77 -0.46 14.99 -13.66
N VAL A 78 -1.24 14.29 -12.85
CA VAL A 78 -2.71 14.24 -12.98
C VAL A 78 -3.38 14.88 -11.76
N VAL A 79 -4.62 15.32 -11.89
CA VAL A 79 -5.40 15.84 -10.76
C VAL A 79 -6.34 14.75 -10.26
N ILE A 80 -6.23 14.38 -8.98
CA ILE A 80 -7.09 13.40 -8.31
C ILE A 80 -7.69 14.08 -7.08
N CYS A 81 -9.02 14.17 -6.99
CA CYS A 81 -9.71 14.85 -5.90
C CYS A 81 -9.18 16.28 -5.64
N GLY A 82 -8.84 17.03 -6.70
CA GLY A 82 -8.28 18.38 -6.62
C GLY A 82 -6.81 18.47 -6.23
N GLN A 83 -6.09 17.34 -6.13
CA GLN A 83 -4.68 17.28 -5.77
C GLN A 83 -3.84 16.86 -6.97
N GLN A 84 -2.75 17.59 -7.25
CA GLN A 84 -1.81 17.23 -8.30
C GLN A 84 -0.96 16.03 -7.85
N CYS A 85 -0.96 14.96 -8.63
CA CYS A 85 -0.38 13.67 -8.28
C CYS A 85 0.53 13.18 -9.42
N ASN A 86 1.79 12.91 -9.09
CA ASN A 86 2.75 12.19 -9.95
C ASN A 86 2.75 10.68 -9.65
N TRP A 87 2.18 10.29 -8.51
CA TRP A 87 2.04 8.91 -8.10
C TRP A 87 0.86 8.72 -7.15
N VAL A 88 0.40 7.49 -7.07
CA VAL A 88 -0.58 7.02 -6.09
C VAL A 88 -0.10 5.72 -5.46
N GLU A 89 -0.19 5.64 -4.14
CA GLU A 89 0.00 4.41 -3.35
C GLU A 89 -1.33 3.99 -2.73
N PHE A 90 -1.68 2.72 -2.82
CA PHE A 90 -2.89 2.12 -2.30
C PHE A 90 -2.60 1.34 -1.01
N LYS A 91 -3.53 1.42 -0.06
CA LYS A 91 -3.46 0.73 1.23
C LYS A 91 -4.81 0.15 1.60
N ASP A 92 -4.89 -1.18 1.63
CA ASP A 92 -6.10 -1.89 2.06
C ASP A 92 -6.21 -2.01 3.59
N TYR A 93 -6.05 -0.89 4.29
CA TYR A 93 -6.20 -0.79 5.74
C TYR A 93 -6.47 0.65 6.18
N PHE A 94 -6.89 0.82 7.43
CA PHE A 94 -7.13 2.13 8.03
C PHE A 94 -5.81 2.83 8.42
N GLY A 95 -5.54 4.02 7.89
CA GLY A 95 -4.34 4.80 8.20
C GLY A 95 -4.35 5.35 9.63
N PHE A 96 -3.45 4.88 10.50
CA PHE A 96 -3.47 5.21 11.92
C PHE A 96 -2.07 5.26 12.54
N PRO A 97 -1.76 6.24 13.42
CA PRO A 97 -0.43 6.41 13.99
C PRO A 97 -0.06 5.45 15.14
N ASP A 98 -1.03 4.82 15.83
CA ASP A 98 -0.76 4.12 17.11
C ASP A 98 0.12 2.88 16.99
N ASN A 99 0.36 2.38 15.78
CA ASN A 99 1.47 1.46 15.56
C ASN A 99 2.69 2.26 15.09
N PRO A 100 3.60 2.67 16.00
CA PRO A 100 4.70 3.58 15.66
C PRO A 100 5.66 2.97 14.64
N PHE A 101 5.78 1.65 14.59
CA PHE A 101 6.65 0.97 13.62
C PHE A 101 6.07 1.01 12.21
N VAL A 102 4.77 0.72 12.07
CA VAL A 102 4.06 0.78 10.79
C VAL A 102 4.00 2.22 10.29
N ALA A 103 3.57 3.15 11.15
CA ALA A 103 3.51 4.58 10.83
C ALA A 103 4.86 5.13 10.39
N ARG A 104 5.96 4.79 11.08
CA ARG A 104 7.31 5.22 10.69
C ARG A 104 7.73 4.63 9.35
N LYS A 105 7.42 3.36 9.08
CA LYS A 105 7.75 2.71 7.81
C LYS A 105 7.00 3.37 6.66
N GLU A 106 5.70 3.59 6.83
CA GLU A 106 4.85 4.24 5.83
C GLU A 106 5.30 5.68 5.55
N LYS A 107 5.48 6.50 6.58
CA LYS A 107 5.99 7.87 6.42
C LYS A 107 7.34 7.91 5.71
N LYS A 108 8.23 6.97 6.01
CA LYS A 108 9.53 6.85 5.34
C LYS A 108 9.35 6.49 3.85
N GLN A 109 8.45 5.57 3.53
CA GLN A 109 8.14 5.20 2.15
C GLN A 109 7.57 6.38 1.36
N LEU A 110 6.53 7.04 1.88
CA LEU A 110 5.87 8.17 1.22
C LEU A 110 6.82 9.35 1.00
N ARG A 111 7.69 9.66 1.97
CA ARG A 111 8.74 10.68 1.80
C ARG A 111 9.72 10.35 0.69
N LYS A 112 10.07 9.07 0.51
CA LYS A 112 10.95 8.67 -0.59
C LYS A 112 10.28 8.87 -1.94
N TYR A 113 8.99 8.57 -2.06
CA TYR A 113 8.25 8.89 -3.29
C TYR A 113 8.24 10.39 -3.54
N LEU A 114 7.89 11.18 -2.52
CA LEU A 114 7.90 12.65 -2.62
C LEU A 114 9.23 13.20 -3.13
N LEU A 115 10.36 12.73 -2.57
CA LEU A 115 11.69 13.17 -2.97
C LEU A 115 12.10 12.69 -4.37
N ALA A 116 11.64 11.52 -4.79
CA ALA A 116 12.06 10.90 -6.05
C ALA A 116 11.23 11.37 -7.25
N VAL A 117 9.91 11.52 -7.06
CA VAL A 117 8.93 11.72 -8.15
C VAL A 117 7.99 12.90 -7.91
N GLY A 118 8.14 13.62 -6.80
CA GLY A 118 7.33 14.80 -6.49
C GLY A 118 6.01 14.48 -5.78
N GLN A 119 5.06 15.41 -5.84
CA GLN A 119 3.78 15.32 -5.12
C GLN A 119 2.97 14.08 -5.54
N GLY A 120 2.18 13.53 -4.62
CA GLY A 120 1.35 12.36 -4.89
C GLY A 120 0.32 12.11 -3.79
N ALA A 121 -0.31 10.94 -3.84
CA ALA A 121 -1.36 10.59 -2.88
C ALA A 121 -1.20 9.17 -2.33
N VAL A 122 -1.58 8.99 -1.07
CA VAL A 122 -1.85 7.67 -0.49
C VAL A 122 -3.36 7.49 -0.32
N VAL A 123 -3.87 6.33 -0.73
CA VAL A 123 -5.30 6.00 -0.72
C VAL A 123 -5.55 4.86 0.26
N HIS A 124 -6.34 5.12 1.30
CA HIS A 124 -6.77 4.11 2.25
C HIS A 124 -8.18 3.61 1.92
N THR A 125 -8.41 2.30 1.94
CA THR A 125 -9.74 1.72 1.67
C THR A 125 -10.73 2.01 2.79
N ILE A 126 -10.34 1.75 4.03
CA ILE A 126 -11.22 1.86 5.19
C ILE A 126 -11.40 3.33 5.60
N GLY A 127 -10.30 4.09 5.58
CA GLY A 127 -10.23 5.48 6.02
C GLY A 127 -8.88 5.79 6.66
N PHE A 128 -8.74 6.95 7.28
CA PHE A 128 -7.52 7.35 7.98
C PHE A 128 -7.85 8.33 9.09
N GLN A 129 -7.00 8.39 10.11
CA GLN A 129 -7.09 9.42 11.15
C GLN A 129 -6.73 10.79 10.58
N CYS A 130 -7.51 11.82 10.94
CA CYS A 130 -7.20 13.20 10.59
C CYS A 130 -5.77 13.59 11.02
N GLY A 131 -5.03 14.22 10.11
CA GLY A 131 -3.63 14.59 10.38
C GLY A 131 -2.65 13.42 10.31
N TYR A 132 -3.04 12.24 9.84
CA TYR A 132 -2.13 11.16 9.47
C TYR A 132 -2.06 11.00 7.94
N PRO A 133 -0.88 10.74 7.34
CA PRO A 133 0.47 10.77 7.93
C PRO A 133 1.05 12.18 8.20
N ASN A 134 0.38 13.25 7.75
CA ASN A 134 0.85 14.65 7.76
C ASN A 134 2.24 14.82 7.14
N ILE A 135 2.28 14.73 5.81
CA ILE A 135 3.46 14.98 4.98
C ILE A 135 3.04 15.99 3.92
N GLU A 136 3.67 17.16 3.92
CA GLU A 136 3.43 18.18 2.90
C GLU A 136 3.74 17.62 1.50
N GLY A 137 2.85 17.88 0.53
CA GLY A 137 2.96 17.33 -0.82
C GLY A 137 2.49 15.87 -0.97
N VAL A 138 2.00 15.24 0.11
CA VAL A 138 1.35 13.93 0.04
C VAL A 138 -0.11 14.03 0.49
N ALA A 139 -1.02 13.93 -0.48
CA ALA A 139 -2.44 13.87 -0.20
C ALA A 139 -2.82 12.53 0.43
N VAL A 140 -3.86 12.54 1.26
CA VAL A 140 -4.38 11.35 1.94
C VAL A 140 -5.85 11.24 1.56
N LEU A 141 -6.18 10.19 0.83
CA LEU A 141 -7.49 10.04 0.21
C LEU A 141 -8.15 8.75 0.71
N ARG A 142 -9.48 8.74 0.65
CA ARG A 142 -10.29 7.54 0.88
C ARG A 142 -10.70 6.98 -0.48
N CYS A 143 -10.62 5.66 -0.65
CA CYS A 143 -10.92 4.99 -1.92
C CYS A 143 -12.28 5.41 -2.53
N GLU A 144 -13.32 5.57 -1.70
CA GLU A 144 -14.65 6.02 -2.14
C GLU A 144 -14.65 7.40 -2.84
N ARG A 145 -13.74 8.31 -2.46
CA ARG A 145 -13.66 9.65 -3.07
C ARG A 145 -12.99 9.63 -4.44
N CYS A 146 -11.97 8.79 -4.63
CA CYS A 146 -11.31 8.60 -5.92
C CYS A 146 -12.21 7.93 -6.97
N SER A 147 -13.29 7.26 -6.53
CA SER A 147 -14.22 6.59 -7.44
C SER A 147 -15.16 7.54 -8.19
N ARG A 148 -15.34 8.79 -7.74
CA ARG A 148 -16.34 9.73 -8.27
C ARG A 148 -15.84 10.71 -9.33
N ASP A 149 -14.51 10.83 -9.48
CA ASP A 149 -13.86 11.61 -10.54
C ASP A 149 -13.83 10.84 -11.86
#